data_AF-A0A975RF36-F1
#
_entry.id   AF-A0A975RF36-F1
#
_cell.length_a   1.000
_cell.length_b   1.000
_cell.length_c   1.000
_cell.angle_alpha   90.00
_cell.angle_beta   90.00
_cell.angle_gamma   90.00
#
_symmetry.space_group_name_H-M   'P 1'
#
loop_
_entity.id
_entity.type
_entity.pdbx_description
1 polymer ?
#
loop_
_entity_poly.entity_id
_entity_poly.type
_entity_poly.pdbx_seq_one_letter_code
_entity_poly.pdbx_strand_id
1 'polypeptide(L)'
;MSYPAYRRGTFALVDGVLHEASHSPGADLVRLNSRQAGNPDPALYDWDDAEAQWLATVPADRCSRVFSVDVYASYRGHSVLVGTINDTGSAHIMYAEWDGLWATGNGFIQENKYEYYKTVPVTELRDYYEKQGDLLFTRWRDETFAGTGQRRPRPVAVQERPRTGLLATLSEVEYPADAYPHEGHIGLSAPGKRNPDPERFTWDSARERWTARVPVSDCTRLAEVTTRAEYRGRPCQVRSIAADGTVVLEHLAKEAKAAEDEFEPDDDGVWTKSVHVFDIARYHEHHVDLLFDEWSRSLG
;
A
#
# COMPACT_ATOMS: atom_id res chain seq x y z
N MET A 1 8.66 -19.23 11.59
CA MET A 1 9.33 -18.07 10.96
C MET A 1 8.29 -16.98 10.82
N SER A 2 8.60 -15.74 11.22
CA SER A 2 7.73 -14.59 10.96
C SER A 2 7.64 -14.32 9.46
N TYR A 3 6.50 -13.81 9.00
CA TYR A 3 6.39 -13.36 7.61
C TYR A 3 7.16 -12.05 7.45
N PRO A 4 8.26 -12.00 6.66
CA PRO A 4 9.14 -10.84 6.64
C PRO A 4 8.46 -9.58 6.07
N ALA A 5 7.42 -9.73 5.27
CA ALA A 5 6.68 -8.62 4.67
C ALA A 5 5.47 -8.17 5.51
N TYR A 6 5.17 -8.81 6.65
CA TYR A 6 4.05 -8.38 7.48
C TYR A 6 4.35 -7.02 8.14
N ARG A 7 3.50 -6.02 7.87
CA ARG A 7 3.54 -4.72 8.54
C ARG A 7 2.14 -4.16 8.71
N ARG A 8 1.94 -3.42 9.80
CA ARG A 8 0.68 -2.77 10.15
C ARG A 8 0.98 -1.49 10.90
N GLY A 9 0.09 -0.51 10.81
CA GLY A 9 0.24 0.78 11.49
C GLY A 9 0.54 1.91 10.51
N THR A 10 1.08 3.00 10.99
CA THR A 10 1.36 4.19 10.16
C THR A 10 2.85 4.29 9.88
N PHE A 11 3.20 4.65 8.65
CA PHE A 11 4.56 4.76 8.17
C PHE A 11 4.76 6.08 7.41
N ALA A 12 5.99 6.56 7.42
CA ALA A 12 6.42 7.73 6.66
C ALA A 12 7.69 7.43 5.88
N LEU A 13 7.77 7.93 4.64
CA LEU A 13 8.94 7.79 3.78
C LEU A 13 9.71 9.12 3.73
N VAL A 14 10.84 9.19 4.44
CA VAL A 14 11.68 10.40 4.57
C VAL A 14 12.99 10.13 3.86
N ASP A 15 13.34 10.95 2.86
CA ASP A 15 14.58 10.81 2.08
C ASP A 15 14.78 9.39 1.48
N GLY A 16 13.67 8.69 1.19
CA GLY A 16 13.65 7.33 0.66
C GLY A 16 13.70 6.20 1.70
N VAL A 17 13.82 6.53 2.99
CA VAL A 17 13.86 5.57 4.10
C VAL A 17 12.49 5.46 4.75
N LEU A 18 12.03 4.23 5.00
CA LEU A 18 10.74 3.94 5.62
C LEU A 18 10.86 3.96 7.14
N HIS A 19 10.03 4.75 7.80
CA HIS A 19 9.98 4.87 9.25
C HIS A 19 8.59 4.52 9.78
N GLU A 20 8.52 3.83 10.91
CA GLU A 20 7.27 3.78 11.69
C GLU A 20 6.92 5.20 12.16
N ALA A 21 5.64 5.54 12.11
CA ALA A 21 5.19 6.89 12.36
C ALA A 21 3.80 6.94 13.00
N SER A 22 3.48 8.11 13.54
CA SER A 22 2.16 8.51 13.99
C SER A 22 1.81 9.82 13.30
N HIS A 23 0.62 9.91 12.73
CA HIS A 23 0.16 11.10 12.04
C HIS A 23 -1.35 11.26 12.22
N SER A 24 -1.77 12.45 12.66
CA SER A 24 -3.18 12.81 12.72
C SER A 24 -3.60 13.42 11.38
N PRO A 25 -4.75 13.02 10.80
CA PRO A 25 -5.20 13.58 9.53
C PRO A 25 -5.26 15.11 9.56
N GLY A 26 -4.60 15.76 8.59
CA GLY A 26 -4.54 17.21 8.46
C GLY A 26 -3.46 17.91 9.29
N ALA A 27 -2.65 17.18 10.07
CA ALA A 27 -1.52 17.76 10.76
C ALA A 27 -0.39 18.16 9.79
N ASP A 28 0.39 19.17 10.15
CA ASP A 28 1.59 19.56 9.39
C ASP A 28 2.85 18.80 9.79
N LEU A 29 2.77 18.01 10.86
CA LEU A 29 3.88 17.28 11.44
C LEU A 29 3.60 15.78 11.45
N VAL A 30 4.67 15.01 11.29
CA VAL A 30 4.70 13.55 11.37
C VAL A 30 5.66 13.17 12.48
N ARG A 31 5.20 12.38 13.45
CA ARG A 31 6.04 11.86 14.53
C ARG A 31 6.59 10.52 14.08
N LEU A 32 7.90 10.40 13.91
CA LEU A 32 8.56 9.12 13.64
C LEU A 32 8.87 8.43 14.96
N ASN A 33 8.71 7.11 15.00
CA ASN A 33 8.93 6.28 16.18
C ASN A 33 9.90 5.15 15.83
N SER A 34 10.80 4.79 16.74
CA SER A 34 11.64 3.60 16.57
C SER A 34 12.00 2.99 17.92
N ARG A 35 11.74 1.69 18.06
CA ARG A 35 12.08 0.88 19.24
C ARG A 35 13.42 0.15 19.12
N GLN A 36 14.22 0.48 18.10
CA GLN A 36 15.54 -0.10 17.93
C GLN A 36 16.44 0.25 19.11
N ALA A 37 17.34 -0.67 19.48
CA ALA A 37 18.26 -0.45 20.60
C ALA A 37 19.24 0.71 20.36
N GLY A 38 19.66 0.90 19.12
CA GLY A 38 20.49 2.04 18.69
C GLY A 38 19.67 3.12 18.00
N ASN A 39 20.20 4.34 17.98
CA ASN A 39 19.59 5.44 17.24
C ASN A 39 19.62 5.12 15.73
N PRO A 40 18.45 5.01 15.06
CA PRO A 40 18.39 4.63 13.65
C PRO A 40 18.96 5.72 12.73
N ASP A 41 18.86 6.99 13.12
CA ASP A 41 19.44 8.13 12.41
C ASP A 41 19.70 9.26 13.42
N PRO A 42 20.95 9.42 13.89
CA PRO A 42 21.32 10.47 14.85
C PRO A 42 21.11 11.91 14.37
N ALA A 43 20.91 12.14 13.07
CA ALA A 43 20.59 13.47 12.55
C ALA A 43 19.10 13.80 12.65
N LEU A 44 18.25 12.79 12.92
CA LEU A 44 16.80 12.89 12.87
C LEU A 44 16.15 12.59 14.22
N TYR A 45 16.66 11.58 14.93
CA TYR A 45 16.04 11.04 16.13
C TYR A 45 16.75 11.48 17.41
N ASP A 46 15.94 11.78 18.41
CA ASP A 46 16.34 11.95 19.80
C ASP A 46 15.70 10.86 20.66
N TRP A 47 16.40 10.42 21.72
CA TRP A 47 15.85 9.46 22.67
C TRP A 47 14.79 10.14 23.54
N ASP A 48 13.64 9.49 23.70
CA ASP A 48 12.59 9.93 24.62
C ASP A 48 12.45 8.94 25.78
N ASP A 49 12.82 9.39 26.98
CA ASP A 49 12.79 8.55 28.19
C ASP A 49 11.37 8.19 28.65
N ALA A 50 10.37 9.03 28.36
CA ALA A 50 9.00 8.80 28.81
C ALA A 50 8.33 7.65 28.05
N GLU A 51 8.62 7.56 26.75
CA GLU A 51 8.09 6.55 25.85
C GLU A 51 9.08 5.38 25.63
N ALA A 52 10.30 5.51 26.17
CA ALA A 52 11.40 4.57 26.04
C ALA A 52 11.68 4.16 24.58
N GLN A 53 11.72 5.14 23.69
CA GLN A 53 11.94 4.94 22.26
C GLN A 53 12.60 6.16 21.60
N TRP A 54 13.18 5.96 20.42
CA TRP A 54 13.68 7.04 19.59
C TRP A 54 12.50 7.75 18.91
N LEU A 55 12.46 9.07 19.02
CA LEU A 55 11.43 9.92 18.39
C LEU A 55 12.06 10.98 17.48
N ALA A 56 11.33 11.31 16.42
CA ALA A 56 11.61 12.49 15.60
C ALA A 56 10.30 13.17 15.23
N THR A 57 10.34 14.48 14.98
CA THR A 57 9.21 15.22 14.41
C THR A 57 9.66 15.87 13.12
N VAL A 58 9.01 15.52 12.02
CA VAL A 58 9.32 16.08 10.70
C VAL A 58 8.10 16.79 10.11
N PRO A 59 8.31 17.89 9.37
CA PRO A 59 7.28 18.46 8.52
C PRO A 59 6.72 17.43 7.53
N ALA A 60 5.41 17.40 7.33
CA ALA A 60 4.76 16.47 6.42
C ALA A 60 5.19 16.67 4.96
N ASP A 61 5.62 17.87 4.58
CA ASP A 61 6.16 18.18 3.26
C ASP A 61 7.59 17.65 3.03
N ARG A 62 8.31 17.28 4.09
CA ARG A 62 9.56 16.51 4.01
C ARG A 62 9.31 15.02 3.73
N CYS A 63 8.11 14.53 4.05
CA CYS A 63 7.74 13.16 3.79
C CYS A 63 7.29 13.00 2.34
N SER A 64 7.97 12.12 1.60
CA SER A 64 7.52 11.73 0.25
C SER A 64 6.20 10.94 0.30
N ARG A 65 5.92 10.26 1.41
CA ARG A 65 4.63 9.62 1.74
C ARG A 65 4.41 9.59 3.24
N VAL A 66 3.14 9.62 3.66
CA VAL A 66 2.69 9.18 4.98
C VAL A 66 1.45 8.33 4.76
N PHE A 67 1.46 7.09 5.22
CA PHE A 67 0.40 6.14 4.93
C PHE A 67 0.12 5.20 6.10
N SER A 68 -1.13 4.77 6.22
CA SER A 68 -1.53 3.71 7.15
C SER A 68 -1.62 2.38 6.42
N VAL A 69 -1.19 1.29 7.04
CA VAL A 69 -1.27 -0.07 6.52
C VAL A 69 -2.21 -0.89 7.39
N ASP A 70 -3.25 -1.41 6.76
CA ASP A 70 -4.07 -2.51 7.28
C ASP A 70 -3.88 -3.74 6.40
N VAL A 71 -3.81 -4.91 7.03
CA VAL A 71 -3.58 -6.18 6.33
C VAL A 71 -4.85 -6.98 6.31
N TYR A 72 -5.20 -7.53 5.16
CA TYR A 72 -6.39 -8.34 4.98
C TYR A 72 -6.06 -9.66 4.30
N ALA A 73 -6.93 -10.63 4.51
CA ALA A 73 -6.91 -11.91 3.81
C ALA A 73 -8.34 -12.46 3.70
N SER A 74 -8.52 -13.49 2.90
CA SER A 74 -9.73 -14.31 2.84
C SER A 74 -9.61 -15.51 3.77
N TYR A 75 -10.59 -15.68 4.66
CA TYR A 75 -10.78 -16.87 5.49
C TYR A 75 -12.12 -17.51 5.15
N ARG A 76 -12.09 -18.71 4.55
CA ARG A 76 -13.30 -19.44 4.12
C ARG A 76 -14.24 -18.57 3.25
N GLY A 77 -13.67 -17.75 2.38
CA GLY A 77 -14.41 -16.89 1.46
C GLY A 77 -14.84 -15.53 2.01
N HIS A 78 -14.49 -15.20 3.26
CA HIS A 78 -14.81 -13.92 3.89
C HIS A 78 -13.55 -13.09 4.14
N SER A 79 -13.62 -11.79 3.89
CA SER A 79 -12.52 -10.86 4.18
C SER A 79 -12.35 -10.70 5.69
N VAL A 80 -11.13 -10.88 6.18
CA VAL A 80 -10.75 -10.70 7.58
C VAL A 80 -9.54 -9.77 7.67
N LEU A 81 -9.48 -8.95 8.72
CA LEU A 81 -8.30 -8.16 9.05
C LEU A 81 -7.28 -9.06 9.75
N VAL A 82 -6.03 -9.05 9.29
CA VAL A 82 -4.92 -9.80 9.90
C VAL A 82 -4.22 -8.89 10.90
N GLY A 83 -4.47 -9.13 12.18
CA GLY A 83 -4.03 -8.31 13.29
C GLY A 83 -2.56 -8.50 13.69
N THR A 84 -2.09 -9.75 13.72
CA THR A 84 -0.68 -10.14 13.93
C THR A 84 -0.42 -11.52 13.31
N ILE A 85 0.82 -11.80 12.93
CA ILE A 85 1.31 -13.15 12.57
C ILE A 85 2.45 -13.49 13.53
N ASN A 86 2.36 -14.62 14.22
CA ASN A 86 3.39 -15.04 15.17
C ASN A 86 4.43 -15.97 14.53
N ASP A 87 5.52 -16.23 15.26
CA ASP A 87 6.63 -17.05 14.77
C ASP A 87 6.27 -18.52 14.53
N THR A 88 5.14 -18.98 15.06
CA THR A 88 4.62 -20.34 14.87
C THR A 88 3.78 -20.48 13.60
N GLY A 89 3.61 -19.43 12.80
CA GLY A 89 2.79 -19.47 11.59
C GLY A 89 1.29 -19.40 11.86
N SER A 90 0.88 -18.80 12.97
CA SER A 90 -0.52 -18.51 13.26
C SER A 90 -0.80 -17.02 13.11
N ALA A 91 -1.94 -16.69 12.52
CA ALA A 91 -2.45 -15.34 12.39
C ALA A 91 -3.59 -15.09 13.39
N HIS A 92 -3.55 -13.95 14.08
CA HIS A 92 -4.70 -13.41 14.79
C HIS A 92 -5.54 -12.59 13.81
N ILE A 93 -6.75 -13.04 13.53
CA ILE A 93 -7.66 -12.44 12.54
C ILE A 93 -8.90 -11.87 13.20
N MET A 94 -9.40 -10.77 12.63
CA MET A 94 -10.64 -10.10 13.04
C MET A 94 -11.63 -10.10 11.87
N TYR A 95 -12.85 -10.54 12.15
CA TYR A 95 -14.00 -10.40 11.26
C TYR A 95 -14.91 -9.29 11.79
N ALA A 96 -15.21 -8.32 10.93
CA ALA A 96 -16.05 -7.17 11.26
C ALA A 96 -17.19 -7.02 10.24
N GLU A 97 -18.21 -7.87 10.37
CA GLU A 97 -19.47 -7.71 9.65
C GLU A 97 -20.65 -7.59 10.62
N TRP A 98 -21.75 -7.06 10.07
CA TRP A 98 -23.01 -6.84 10.77
C TRP A 98 -23.72 -8.13 11.21
N ASP A 99 -23.48 -9.26 10.52
CA ASP A 99 -24.04 -10.56 10.85
C ASP A 99 -22.99 -11.47 11.55
N GLY A 100 -23.11 -11.57 12.88
CA GLY A 100 -22.25 -12.40 13.71
C GLY A 100 -22.51 -13.91 13.64
N LEU A 101 -23.57 -14.35 12.96
CA LEU A 101 -23.93 -15.77 12.88
C LEU A 101 -22.84 -16.58 12.20
N TRP A 102 -22.29 -16.06 11.09
CA TRP A 102 -21.20 -16.72 10.39
C TRP A 102 -19.94 -16.82 11.25
N ALA A 103 -19.56 -15.73 11.92
CA ALA A 103 -18.36 -15.67 12.76
C ALA A 103 -18.45 -16.67 13.91
N THR A 104 -19.58 -16.68 14.62
CA THR A 104 -19.85 -17.59 15.74
C THR A 104 -19.85 -19.05 15.28
N GLY A 105 -20.51 -19.35 14.14
CA GLY A 105 -20.54 -20.69 13.55
C GLY A 105 -19.17 -21.21 13.10
N ASN A 106 -18.22 -20.30 12.81
CA ASN A 106 -16.85 -20.62 12.45
C ASN A 106 -15.86 -20.51 13.62
N GLY A 107 -16.35 -20.38 14.85
CA GLY A 107 -15.54 -20.40 16.07
C GLY A 107 -14.73 -19.13 16.32
N PHE A 108 -15.16 -17.99 15.80
CA PHE A 108 -14.66 -16.69 16.27
C PHE A 108 -15.26 -16.36 17.63
N ILE A 109 -14.49 -15.66 18.45
CA ILE A 109 -14.89 -15.15 19.77
C ILE A 109 -15.30 -13.69 19.62
N GLN A 110 -16.51 -13.35 20.05
CA GLN A 110 -16.98 -11.97 20.04
C GLN A 110 -16.32 -11.19 21.19
N GLU A 111 -15.59 -10.13 20.87
CA GLU A 111 -15.04 -9.21 21.89
C GLU A 111 -15.94 -7.98 22.09
N ASN A 112 -16.56 -7.50 21.02
CA ASN A 112 -17.58 -6.44 21.09
C ASN A 112 -18.69 -6.66 20.06
N LYS A 113 -19.65 -5.72 19.99
CA LYS A 113 -20.86 -5.87 19.16
C LYS A 113 -20.56 -6.14 17.68
N TYR A 114 -19.42 -5.69 17.16
CA TYR A 114 -19.10 -5.75 15.73
C TYR A 114 -17.77 -6.45 15.42
N GLU A 115 -17.02 -6.89 16.42
CA GLU A 115 -15.69 -7.48 16.22
C GLU A 115 -15.62 -8.89 16.81
N TYR A 116 -15.24 -9.82 15.94
CA TYR A 116 -15.07 -11.23 16.23
C TYR A 116 -13.64 -11.62 15.91
N TYR A 117 -12.97 -12.30 16.84
CA TYR A 117 -11.55 -12.62 16.74
C TYR A 117 -11.31 -14.12 16.73
N LYS A 118 -10.28 -14.56 16.00
CA LYS A 118 -9.86 -15.96 15.95
C LYS A 118 -8.37 -16.05 15.67
N THR A 119 -7.72 -17.08 16.19
CA THR A 119 -6.37 -17.45 15.78
C THR A 119 -6.44 -18.64 14.84
N VAL A 120 -5.83 -18.53 13.66
CA VAL A 120 -5.82 -19.58 12.62
C VAL A 120 -4.41 -19.79 12.09
N PRO A 121 -4.07 -21.00 11.60
CA PRO A 121 -2.86 -21.19 10.80
C PRO A 121 -2.86 -20.29 9.56
N VAL A 122 -1.71 -19.70 9.20
CA VAL A 122 -1.60 -18.87 7.99
C VAL A 122 -1.88 -19.63 6.70
N THR A 123 -1.75 -20.96 6.72
CA THR A 123 -2.10 -21.85 5.60
C THR A 123 -3.60 -21.89 5.30
N GLU A 124 -4.46 -21.46 6.24
CA GLU A 124 -5.91 -21.30 6.02
C GLU A 124 -6.28 -19.94 5.39
N LEU A 125 -5.34 -19.01 5.27
CA LEU A 125 -5.55 -17.70 4.68
C LEU A 125 -5.27 -17.72 3.16
N ARG A 126 -6.06 -16.94 2.42
CA ARG A 126 -5.93 -16.73 0.96
C ARG A 126 -5.99 -15.24 0.65
N ASP A 127 -5.65 -14.86 -0.58
CA ASP A 127 -5.84 -13.50 -1.10
C ASP A 127 -5.28 -12.43 -0.15
N TYR A 128 -4.06 -12.63 0.36
CA TYR A 128 -3.43 -11.70 1.29
C TYR A 128 -3.12 -10.37 0.59
N TYR A 129 -3.51 -9.26 1.20
CA TYR A 129 -3.21 -7.93 0.68
C TYR A 129 -3.03 -6.88 1.77
N GLU A 130 -2.25 -5.84 1.46
CA GLU A 130 -2.20 -4.61 2.24
C GLU A 130 -3.15 -3.56 1.65
N LYS A 131 -3.89 -2.89 2.52
CA LYS A 131 -4.61 -1.65 2.21
C LYS A 131 -3.79 -0.49 2.77
N GLN A 132 -3.19 0.32 1.89
CA GLN A 132 -2.39 1.47 2.28
C GLN A 132 -3.17 2.78 2.09
N GLY A 133 -3.69 3.36 3.17
CA GLY A 133 -4.37 4.65 3.14
C GLY A 133 -3.37 5.80 3.02
N ASP A 134 -3.46 6.62 1.98
CA ASP A 134 -2.61 7.80 1.80
C ASP A 134 -3.09 8.94 2.71
N LEU A 135 -2.37 9.18 3.79
CA LEU A 135 -2.76 10.17 4.80
C LEU A 135 -2.47 11.62 4.36
N LEU A 136 -1.68 11.80 3.29
CA LEU A 136 -1.39 13.11 2.70
C LEU A 136 -2.26 13.40 1.47
N PHE A 137 -3.16 12.49 1.07
CA PHE A 137 -3.95 12.63 -0.15
C PHE A 137 -4.76 13.94 -0.19
N THR A 138 -5.48 14.27 0.90
CA THR A 138 -6.29 15.49 0.98
C THR A 138 -5.43 16.74 0.78
N ARG A 139 -4.28 16.81 1.48
CA ARG A 139 -3.34 17.92 1.37
C ARG A 139 -2.80 18.04 -0.05
N TRP A 140 -2.32 16.93 -0.62
CA TRP A 140 -1.83 16.89 -1.99
C TRP A 140 -2.88 17.35 -3.01
N ARG A 141 -4.11 16.86 -2.86
CA ARG A 141 -5.24 17.21 -3.73
C ARG A 141 -5.51 18.71 -3.66
N ASP A 142 -5.59 19.26 -2.46
CA ASP A 142 -5.93 20.67 -2.27
C ASP A 142 -4.80 21.57 -2.79
N GLU A 143 -3.53 21.24 -2.51
CA GLU A 143 -2.36 21.97 -3.02
C GLU A 143 -2.22 21.92 -4.55
N THR A 144 -2.64 20.80 -5.17
CA THR A 144 -2.50 20.59 -6.61
C THR A 144 -3.68 21.18 -7.39
N PHE A 145 -4.90 21.16 -6.82
CA PHE A 145 -6.14 21.41 -7.57
C PHE A 145 -7.08 22.49 -6.98
N ALA A 146 -6.92 22.94 -5.72
CA ALA A 146 -7.92 23.82 -5.08
C ALA A 146 -7.88 25.32 -5.46
N GLY A 147 -6.90 25.80 -6.24
CA GLY A 147 -6.87 27.21 -6.66
C GLY A 147 -6.00 27.50 -7.89
N THR A 148 -6.55 27.94 -9.02
CA THR A 148 -6.92 29.35 -9.36
C THR A 148 -5.74 30.35 -9.32
N GLY A 149 -4.99 30.43 -10.42
CA GLY A 149 -4.29 31.66 -10.83
C GLY A 149 -2.82 31.84 -10.47
N GLN A 150 -2.28 31.16 -9.44
CA GLN A 150 -0.84 31.18 -9.17
C GLN A 150 -0.29 29.77 -9.05
N ARG A 151 0.41 29.32 -10.10
CA ARG A 151 1.28 28.13 -10.05
C ARG A 151 2.29 28.33 -8.92
N ARG A 152 2.01 27.76 -7.74
CA ARG A 152 3.08 27.51 -6.78
C ARG A 152 4.06 26.51 -7.42
N PRO A 153 5.38 26.68 -7.24
CA PRO A 153 6.33 25.69 -7.72
C PRO A 153 5.95 24.32 -7.15
N ARG A 154 5.84 23.35 -8.05
CA ARG A 154 5.56 21.95 -7.71
C ARG A 154 6.61 21.50 -6.68
N PRO A 155 6.22 20.98 -5.51
CA PRO A 155 7.17 20.33 -4.61
C PRO A 155 7.92 19.23 -5.37
N VAL A 156 9.22 19.15 -5.10
CA VAL A 156 10.14 18.20 -5.73
C VAL A 156 9.70 16.79 -5.33
N ALA A 157 9.40 15.96 -6.33
CA ALA A 157 9.14 14.52 -6.22
C ALA A 157 7.96 14.12 -5.34
N VAL A 158 6.77 14.67 -5.60
CA VAL A 158 5.55 13.95 -5.24
C VAL A 158 5.52 12.68 -6.10
N GLN A 159 5.57 11.50 -5.48
CA GLN A 159 5.39 10.22 -6.20
C GLN A 159 4.18 10.30 -7.14
N GLU A 160 4.28 9.65 -8.30
CA GLU A 160 3.20 9.58 -9.27
C GLU A 160 1.97 8.96 -8.61
N ARG A 161 0.91 9.77 -8.46
CA ARG A 161 -0.44 9.31 -8.16
C ARG A 161 -1.22 9.22 -9.48
N PRO A 162 -1.95 8.15 -9.77
CA PRO A 162 -2.05 6.91 -8.98
C PRO A 162 -0.79 6.05 -9.09
N ARG A 163 -0.54 5.22 -8.07
CA ARG A 163 0.46 4.14 -8.14
C ARG A 163 -0.23 2.86 -8.56
N THR A 164 0.21 2.30 -9.67
CA THR A 164 -0.31 1.05 -10.20
C THR A 164 0.83 0.25 -10.84
N GLY A 165 0.78 -1.07 -10.76
CA GLY A 165 1.74 -1.98 -11.38
C GLY A 165 2.40 -2.93 -10.38
N LEU A 166 3.42 -3.65 -10.84
CA LEU A 166 4.16 -4.60 -10.02
C LEU A 166 5.33 -3.89 -9.33
N LEU A 167 5.46 -4.08 -8.02
CA LEU A 167 6.52 -3.51 -7.21
C LEU A 167 7.25 -4.61 -6.44
N ALA A 168 8.57 -4.65 -6.55
CA ALA A 168 9.43 -5.55 -5.81
C ALA A 168 10.32 -4.77 -4.84
N THR A 169 10.44 -5.24 -3.61
CA THR A 169 11.40 -4.70 -2.63
C THR A 169 12.64 -5.58 -2.61
N LEU A 170 13.79 -4.98 -2.90
CA LEU A 170 15.10 -5.61 -2.93
C LEU A 170 16.06 -4.75 -2.09
N SER A 171 16.69 -5.35 -1.08
CA SER A 171 17.59 -4.62 -0.15
C SER A 171 16.93 -3.36 0.43
N GLU A 172 15.68 -3.47 0.86
CA GLU A 172 14.84 -2.37 1.42
C GLU A 172 14.44 -1.27 0.42
N VAL A 173 14.88 -1.35 -0.84
CA VAL A 173 14.50 -0.41 -1.90
C VAL A 173 13.40 -1.02 -2.78
N GLU A 174 12.37 -0.24 -3.07
CA GLU A 174 11.26 -0.65 -3.94
C GLU A 174 11.53 -0.26 -5.39
N TYR A 175 11.40 -1.23 -6.30
CA TYR A 175 11.58 -1.07 -7.74
C TYR A 175 10.32 -1.49 -8.50
N PRO A 176 9.94 -0.79 -9.59
CA PRO A 176 8.94 -1.30 -10.50
C PRO A 176 9.45 -2.56 -11.20
N ALA A 177 8.54 -3.49 -11.43
CA ALA A 177 8.77 -4.69 -12.23
C ALA A 177 7.98 -4.60 -13.54
N ASP A 178 8.61 -5.02 -14.63
CA ASP A 178 8.04 -4.88 -15.97
C ASP A 178 7.02 -6.01 -16.29
N ALA A 179 7.08 -7.13 -15.56
CA ALA A 179 6.21 -8.29 -15.75
C ALA A 179 6.14 -9.15 -14.48
N TYR A 180 5.11 -10.01 -14.40
CA TYR A 180 4.99 -11.01 -13.34
C TYR A 180 6.20 -11.96 -13.34
N PRO A 181 6.53 -12.55 -12.18
CA PRO A 181 7.59 -13.55 -12.09
C PRO A 181 7.46 -14.66 -13.13
N HIS A 182 8.57 -15.02 -13.72
CA HIS A 182 8.67 -16.12 -14.68
C HIS A 182 9.92 -16.94 -14.38
N GLU A 183 9.77 -18.26 -14.26
CA GLU A 183 10.87 -19.20 -13.93
C GLU A 183 11.65 -18.78 -12.67
N GLY A 184 10.94 -18.36 -11.62
CA GLY A 184 11.54 -17.96 -10.34
C GLY A 184 12.32 -16.64 -10.37
N HIS A 185 12.23 -15.86 -11.45
CA HIS A 185 12.90 -14.57 -11.60
C HIS A 185 11.91 -13.45 -11.89
N ILE A 186 12.28 -12.23 -11.52
CA ILE A 186 11.54 -11.01 -11.86
C ILE A 186 12.46 -9.99 -12.54
N GLY A 187 11.93 -9.31 -13.55
CA GLY A 187 12.59 -8.19 -14.23
C GLY A 187 12.24 -6.88 -13.52
N LEU A 188 13.25 -6.19 -13.00
CA LEU A 188 13.13 -4.89 -12.36
C LEU A 188 13.60 -3.80 -13.32
N SER A 189 13.00 -2.62 -13.21
CA SER A 189 13.45 -1.43 -13.90
C SER A 189 13.62 -0.26 -12.93
N ALA A 190 14.52 0.66 -13.26
CA ALA A 190 14.72 1.88 -12.49
C ALA A 190 14.99 3.05 -13.45
N PRO A 191 14.22 4.15 -13.35
CA PRO A 191 14.45 5.33 -14.16
C PRO A 191 15.68 6.10 -13.65
N GLY A 192 16.24 6.95 -14.51
CA GLY A 192 17.23 7.94 -14.13
C GLY A 192 18.67 7.65 -14.58
N LYS A 193 19.55 8.63 -14.37
CA LYS A 193 20.92 8.62 -14.91
C LYS A 193 21.92 7.86 -14.05
N ARG A 194 21.62 7.66 -12.77
CA ARG A 194 22.51 6.98 -11.82
C ARG A 194 22.07 5.53 -11.68
N ASN A 195 23.04 4.61 -11.75
CA ASN A 195 22.78 3.21 -11.49
C ASN A 195 22.31 3.04 -10.03
N PRO A 196 21.11 2.50 -9.78
CA PRO A 196 20.59 2.32 -8.42
C PRO A 196 21.39 1.29 -7.62
N ASP A 197 21.92 0.26 -8.27
CA ASP A 197 22.74 -0.79 -7.68
C ASP A 197 23.67 -1.37 -8.76
N PRO A 198 24.95 -0.94 -8.79
CA PRO A 198 25.93 -1.37 -9.78
C PRO A 198 26.19 -2.87 -9.85
N GLU A 199 25.86 -3.63 -8.81
CA GLU A 199 26.07 -5.08 -8.79
C GLU A 199 24.95 -5.84 -9.49
N ARG A 200 23.77 -5.23 -9.63
CA ARG A 200 22.55 -5.90 -10.12
C ARG A 200 21.97 -5.28 -11.38
N PHE A 201 22.12 -3.98 -11.56
CA PHE A 201 21.48 -3.25 -12.65
C PHE A 201 22.46 -2.95 -13.78
N THR A 202 21.97 -3.16 -15.00
CA THR A 202 22.64 -2.81 -16.26
C THR A 202 21.84 -1.78 -17.03
N TRP A 203 22.51 -0.88 -17.76
CA TRP A 203 21.82 0.13 -18.55
C TRP A 203 21.24 -0.49 -19.83
N ASP A 204 19.92 -0.38 -20.02
CA ASP A 204 19.23 -0.71 -21.26
C ASP A 204 19.10 0.56 -22.10
N SER A 205 19.95 0.69 -23.12
CA SER A 205 19.95 1.86 -24.01
C SER A 205 18.72 1.95 -24.90
N ALA A 206 18.03 0.84 -25.17
CA ALA A 206 16.83 0.86 -26.01
C ALA A 206 15.61 1.39 -25.24
N ARG A 207 15.58 1.14 -23.93
CA ARG A 207 14.51 1.61 -23.02
C ARG A 207 14.88 2.82 -22.18
N GLU A 208 16.10 3.33 -22.34
CA GLU A 208 16.71 4.43 -21.59
C GLU A 208 16.51 4.32 -20.07
N ARG A 209 16.75 3.12 -19.53
CA ARG A 209 16.55 2.83 -18.10
C ARG A 209 17.53 1.78 -17.60
N TRP A 210 17.72 1.72 -16.29
CA TRP A 210 18.42 0.61 -15.65
C TRP A 210 17.48 -0.59 -15.54
N THR A 211 17.98 -1.79 -15.83
CA THR A 211 17.22 -3.04 -15.71
C THR A 211 18.04 -4.08 -14.94
N ALA A 212 17.33 -4.94 -14.20
CA ALA A 212 17.92 -6.08 -13.50
C ALA A 212 17.00 -7.30 -13.65
N ARG A 213 17.58 -8.50 -13.68
CA ARG A 213 16.84 -9.76 -13.53
C ARG A 213 17.30 -10.41 -12.24
N VAL A 214 16.41 -10.54 -11.27
CA VAL A 214 16.77 -11.05 -9.93
C VAL A 214 15.92 -12.28 -9.58
N PRO A 215 16.47 -13.23 -8.80
CA PRO A 215 15.66 -14.30 -8.20
C PRO A 215 14.56 -13.72 -7.33
N VAL A 216 13.36 -14.29 -7.37
CA VAL A 216 12.25 -13.87 -6.49
C VAL A 216 12.61 -14.05 -5.01
N SER A 217 13.45 -15.05 -4.69
CA SER A 217 13.96 -15.29 -3.34
C SER A 217 14.81 -14.16 -2.78
N ASP A 218 15.35 -13.28 -3.63
CA ASP A 218 16.11 -12.10 -3.19
C ASP A 218 15.16 -10.95 -2.81
N CYS A 219 13.90 -10.99 -3.24
CA CYS A 219 12.91 -9.97 -2.94
C CYS A 219 12.33 -10.19 -1.54
N THR A 220 12.39 -9.17 -0.68
CA THR A 220 11.72 -9.20 0.62
C THR A 220 10.22 -8.99 0.49
N ARG A 221 9.78 -8.41 -0.63
CA ARG A 221 8.36 -8.21 -0.98
C ARG A 221 8.19 -8.17 -2.49
N LEU A 222 7.08 -8.71 -2.96
CA LEU A 222 6.62 -8.53 -4.33
C LEU A 222 5.11 -8.37 -4.30
N ALA A 223 4.61 -7.24 -4.81
CA ALA A 223 3.20 -6.93 -4.78
C ALA A 223 2.70 -6.39 -6.11
N GLU A 224 1.47 -6.77 -6.46
CA GLU A 224 0.68 -6.05 -7.45
C GLU A 224 -0.07 -4.92 -6.75
N VAL A 225 0.14 -3.70 -7.24
CA VAL A 225 -0.42 -2.50 -6.64
C VAL A 225 -1.46 -1.92 -7.57
N THR A 226 -2.63 -1.63 -7.01
CA THR A 226 -3.66 -0.83 -7.67
C THR A 226 -4.03 0.33 -6.76
N THR A 227 -4.23 1.52 -7.33
CA THR A 227 -4.82 2.63 -6.57
C THR A 227 -6.33 2.51 -6.60
N ARG A 228 -6.98 2.65 -5.45
CA ARG A 228 -8.43 2.58 -5.28
C ARG A 228 -8.96 3.81 -4.58
N ALA A 229 -10.22 4.12 -4.88
CA ALA A 229 -10.97 5.19 -4.25
C ALA A 229 -12.45 4.80 -4.14
N GLU A 230 -13.22 5.64 -3.50
CA GLU A 230 -14.67 5.54 -3.44
C GLU A 230 -15.31 6.69 -4.21
N TYR A 231 -16.25 6.39 -5.10
CA TYR A 231 -17.08 7.38 -5.79
C TYR A 231 -18.55 7.07 -5.51
N ARG A 232 -19.26 8.03 -4.87
CA ARG A 232 -20.68 7.88 -4.47
C ARG A 232 -20.97 6.57 -3.70
N GLY A 233 -20.06 6.15 -2.82
CA GLY A 233 -20.21 4.91 -2.04
C GLY A 233 -19.80 3.63 -2.78
N ARG A 234 -19.24 3.73 -3.99
CA ARG A 234 -18.79 2.58 -4.79
C ARG A 234 -17.27 2.47 -4.79
N PRO A 235 -16.71 1.26 -4.56
CA PRO A 235 -15.29 1.04 -4.72
C PRO A 235 -14.92 1.10 -6.21
N CYS A 236 -13.92 1.91 -6.53
CA CYS A 236 -13.39 2.09 -7.87
C CYS A 236 -11.87 1.94 -7.87
N GLN A 237 -11.31 1.47 -8.98
CA GLN A 237 -9.89 1.59 -9.27
C GLN A 237 -9.62 2.93 -9.96
N VAL A 238 -8.55 3.61 -9.55
CA VAL A 238 -8.10 4.86 -10.14
C VAL A 238 -7.08 4.53 -11.23
N ARG A 239 -7.46 4.67 -12.51
CA ARG A 239 -6.57 4.38 -13.65
C ARG A 239 -5.58 5.50 -13.92
N SER A 240 -6.03 6.75 -13.81
CA SER A 240 -5.17 7.92 -14.01
C SER A 240 -5.72 9.16 -13.30
N ILE A 241 -4.83 10.12 -13.02
CA ILE A 241 -5.19 11.47 -12.57
C ILE A 241 -4.47 12.47 -13.48
N ALA A 242 -5.22 13.22 -14.28
CA ALA A 242 -4.70 14.23 -15.19
C ALA A 242 -4.30 15.52 -14.46
N ALA A 243 -3.53 16.37 -15.13
CA ALA A 243 -3.01 17.62 -14.56
C ALA A 243 -4.11 18.65 -14.22
N ASP A 244 -5.29 18.52 -14.82
CA ASP A 244 -6.46 19.35 -14.54
C ASP A 244 -7.33 18.81 -13.39
N GLY A 245 -6.96 17.66 -12.81
CA GLY A 245 -7.71 17.02 -11.73
C GLY A 245 -8.76 16.02 -12.22
N THR A 246 -8.85 15.76 -13.53
CA THR A 246 -9.71 14.71 -14.07
C THR A 246 -9.16 13.34 -13.67
N VAL A 247 -10.02 12.49 -13.11
CA VAL A 247 -9.71 11.14 -12.65
C VAL A 247 -10.48 10.14 -13.48
N VAL A 248 -9.78 9.21 -14.12
CA VAL A 248 -10.41 8.07 -14.80
C VAL A 248 -10.58 6.94 -13.80
N LEU A 249 -11.82 6.62 -13.49
CA LEU A 249 -12.21 5.54 -12.60
C LEU A 249 -12.62 4.30 -13.40
N GLU A 250 -12.32 3.13 -12.85
CA GLU A 250 -12.81 1.83 -13.28
C GLU A 250 -13.71 1.25 -12.17
N HIS A 251 -14.88 0.75 -12.54
CA HIS A 251 -15.86 0.22 -11.60
C HIS A 251 -15.51 -1.23 -11.19
N LEU A 252 -15.39 -1.50 -9.87
CA LEU A 252 -14.97 -2.82 -9.38
C LEU A 252 -16.12 -3.79 -9.05
N ALA A 253 -17.37 -3.35 -9.16
CA ALA A 253 -18.55 -4.20 -8.95
C ALA A 253 -19.14 -4.72 -10.29
N LYS A 254 -20.10 -5.64 -10.19
CA LYS A 254 -20.79 -6.30 -11.33
C LYS A 254 -21.32 -5.28 -12.35
N GLU A 255 -21.30 -5.65 -13.64
CA GLU A 255 -21.63 -4.79 -14.79
C GLU A 255 -22.98 -4.06 -14.66
N ALA A 256 -24.05 -4.77 -14.27
CA ALA A 256 -25.38 -4.17 -14.11
C ALA A 256 -25.35 -2.97 -13.15
N LYS A 257 -24.48 -3.02 -12.13
CA LYS A 257 -24.33 -1.94 -11.16
C LYS A 257 -23.53 -0.76 -11.73
N ALA A 258 -22.53 -1.04 -12.56
CA ALA A 258 -21.73 0.00 -13.21
C ALA A 258 -22.59 0.89 -14.12
N ALA A 259 -23.49 0.29 -14.90
CA ALA A 259 -24.43 1.01 -15.76
C ALA A 259 -25.39 1.91 -14.95
N GLU A 260 -25.94 1.40 -13.83
CA GLU A 260 -26.79 2.18 -12.92
C GLU A 260 -26.07 3.39 -12.32
N ASP A 261 -24.76 3.26 -12.06
CA ASP A 261 -23.93 4.32 -11.50
C ASP A 261 -23.32 5.22 -12.62
N GLU A 262 -23.85 5.13 -13.85
CA GLU A 262 -23.51 5.93 -15.03
C GLU A 262 -22.03 5.80 -15.46
N PHE A 263 -21.45 4.60 -15.34
CA PHE A 263 -20.19 4.26 -16.01
C PHE A 263 -20.48 3.82 -17.45
N GLU A 264 -19.49 3.95 -18.33
CA GLU A 264 -19.59 3.54 -19.74
C GLU A 264 -18.46 2.55 -20.06
N PRO A 265 -18.72 1.48 -20.83
CA PRO A 265 -17.66 0.56 -21.24
C PRO A 265 -16.71 1.24 -22.22
N ASP A 266 -15.40 1.08 -22.02
CA ASP A 266 -14.37 1.46 -22.99
C ASP A 266 -14.23 0.41 -24.11
N ASP A 267 -13.25 0.60 -24.99
CA ASP A 267 -13.00 -0.29 -26.13
C ASP A 267 -12.64 -1.73 -25.71
N ASP A 268 -12.16 -1.93 -24.48
CA ASP A 268 -11.84 -3.22 -23.89
C ASP A 268 -13.01 -3.82 -23.09
N GLY A 269 -14.17 -3.15 -23.08
CA GLY A 269 -15.35 -3.54 -22.30
C GLY A 269 -15.25 -3.22 -20.81
N VAL A 270 -14.25 -2.44 -20.39
CA VAL A 270 -14.06 -2.03 -19.00
C VAL A 270 -14.95 -0.84 -18.70
N TRP A 271 -15.76 -0.93 -17.65
CA TRP A 271 -16.67 0.14 -17.25
C TRP A 271 -15.90 1.27 -16.58
N THR A 272 -15.79 2.40 -17.28
CA THR A 272 -15.03 3.57 -16.83
C THR A 272 -15.89 4.82 -16.67
N LYS A 273 -15.41 5.78 -15.88
CA LYS A 273 -16.01 7.10 -15.73
C LYS A 273 -14.95 8.14 -15.43
N SER A 274 -15.06 9.30 -16.06
CA SER A 274 -14.25 10.48 -15.73
C SER A 274 -14.97 11.34 -14.70
N VAL A 275 -14.32 11.64 -13.59
CA VAL A 275 -14.82 12.52 -12.51
C VAL A 275 -13.73 13.49 -12.07
N HIS A 276 -14.05 14.48 -11.24
CA HIS A 276 -13.01 15.33 -10.68
C HIS A 276 -12.39 14.66 -9.44
N VAL A 277 -11.13 14.95 -9.14
CA VAL A 277 -10.42 14.44 -7.94
C VAL A 277 -11.06 14.87 -6.61
N PHE A 278 -11.92 15.88 -6.64
CA PHE A 278 -12.70 16.31 -5.46
C PHE A 278 -13.95 15.45 -5.23
N ASP A 279 -14.36 14.66 -6.22
CA ASP A 279 -15.54 13.79 -6.16
C ASP A 279 -15.23 12.41 -5.58
N ILE A 280 -13.95 12.08 -5.40
CA ILE A 280 -13.51 10.80 -4.85
C ILE A 280 -13.16 10.89 -3.37
N ALA A 281 -13.42 9.80 -2.65
CA ALA A 281 -13.12 9.64 -1.23
C ALA A 281 -12.28 8.37 -0.99
N ARG A 282 -11.81 8.18 0.25
CA ARG A 282 -11.10 6.95 0.70
C ARG A 282 -10.01 6.47 -0.25
N TYR A 283 -9.20 7.40 -0.76
CA TYR A 283 -8.06 7.08 -1.62
C TYR A 283 -7.04 6.20 -0.89
N HIS A 284 -6.69 5.07 -1.47
CA HIS A 284 -5.74 4.12 -0.90
C HIS A 284 -5.08 3.27 -2.00
N GLU A 285 -3.94 2.67 -1.70
CA GLU A 285 -3.34 1.63 -2.53
C GLU A 285 -3.77 0.24 -1.99
N HIS A 286 -4.01 -0.70 -2.91
CA HIS A 286 -4.30 -2.09 -2.63
C HIS A 286 -3.14 -2.92 -3.18
N HIS A 287 -2.37 -3.53 -2.28
CA HIS A 287 -1.17 -4.30 -2.61
C HIS A 287 -1.45 -5.79 -2.40
N VAL A 288 -1.72 -6.51 -3.48
CA VAL A 288 -1.84 -7.97 -3.45
C VAL A 288 -0.44 -8.54 -3.33
N ASP A 289 -0.18 -9.32 -2.28
CA ASP A 289 1.12 -9.93 -2.05
C ASP A 289 1.27 -11.21 -2.87
N LEU A 290 2.26 -11.23 -3.76
CA LEU A 290 2.50 -12.33 -4.68
C LEU A 290 3.40 -13.43 -4.07
N LEU A 291 4.01 -13.19 -2.89
CA LEU A 291 4.90 -14.14 -2.21
C LEU A 291 4.20 -14.88 -1.06
N PHE A 292 3.12 -14.31 -0.52
CA PHE A 292 2.43 -14.85 0.66
C PHE A 292 2.01 -16.32 0.48
N ASP A 293 1.48 -16.66 -0.69
CA ASP A 293 0.93 -17.98 -0.96
C ASP A 293 2.01 -19.07 -0.99
N GLU A 294 3.17 -18.78 -1.55
CA GLU A 294 4.34 -19.69 -1.55
C GLU A 294 4.92 -19.81 -0.15
N TRP A 295 5.11 -18.68 0.54
CA TRP A 295 5.61 -18.67 1.91
C TRP A 295 4.71 -19.46 2.85
N SER A 296 3.39 -19.27 2.80
CA SER A 296 2.45 -19.96 3.69
C SER A 296 2.50 -21.47 3.49
N ARG A 297 2.63 -21.96 2.26
CA ARG A 297 2.76 -23.40 1.95
C ARG A 297 4.05 -24.01 2.47
N SER A 298 5.14 -23.24 2.60
CA SER A 298 6.40 -23.72 3.16
C SER A 298 6.33 -24.05 4.67
N LEU A 299 5.26 -23.63 5.35
CA LEU A 299 5.04 -23.85 6.79
C LEU A 299 4.19 -25.08 7.11
N GLY A 300 3.55 -25.71 6.11
CA GLY A 300 2.67 -26.88 6.28
C GLY A 300 3.34 -28.18 5.87
#